data_AF-A0A1B7M308-F1
#
_entry.id   AF-A0A1B7M308-F1
#
_cell.length_a   1.000
_cell.length_b   1.000
_cell.length_c   1.000
_cell.angle_alpha   90.00
_cell.angle_beta   90.00
_cell.angle_gamma   90.00
#
_symmetry.space_group_name_H-M   'P 1'
#
loop_
_entity.id
_entity.type
_entity.pdbx_description
1 polymer ?
#
loop_
_entity_poly.entity_id
_entity_poly.type
_entity_poly.pdbx_seq_one_letter_code
_entity_poly.pdbx_strand_id
1 'polypeptide(L)'
;MSALGSDASAHQIPEAVEAQDYLAADSARYLGDYGDKSYYVARGADNPKNEVCLVEFEPDSEEVASGCSDPTPGWADLIVILKRGESPSGIALVRDNPSETDLEEAGWSKIADNLWHKQE
;
A
#
# COMPACT_ATOMS: atom_id res chain seq x y z
N MET A 1 26.25 -2.08 -20.42
CA MET A 1 26.01 -2.01 -18.96
C MET A 1 24.63 -1.45 -18.78
N SER A 2 23.66 -2.31 -18.53
CA SER A 2 22.25 -1.93 -18.38
C SER A 2 22.08 -1.18 -17.07
N ALA A 3 21.64 0.07 -17.14
CA ALA A 3 21.18 0.82 -15.98
C ALA A 3 19.90 0.14 -15.48
N LEU A 4 20.00 -0.63 -14.41
CA LEU A 4 18.85 -1.15 -13.70
C LEU A 4 18.20 0.04 -12.97
N GLY A 5 17.11 0.52 -13.56
CA GLY A 5 16.10 1.47 -13.06
C GLY A 5 16.37 2.19 -11.74
N SER A 6 16.87 3.42 -11.86
CA SER A 6 17.07 4.39 -10.78
C SER A 6 15.78 5.03 -10.24
N ASP A 7 14.59 4.49 -10.54
CA ASP A 7 13.31 5.12 -10.16
C ASP A 7 12.80 4.70 -8.77
N ALA A 8 13.25 3.57 -8.23
CA ALA A 8 12.93 3.18 -6.86
C ALA A 8 13.58 4.10 -5.80
N SER A 9 14.60 4.87 -6.21
CA SER A 9 15.33 5.85 -5.39
C SER A 9 14.80 7.29 -5.48
N ALA A 10 13.74 7.56 -6.24
CA ALA A 10 13.26 8.92 -6.47
C ALA A 10 12.27 9.44 -5.41
N HIS A 11 11.58 8.55 -4.69
CA HIS A 11 10.58 8.93 -3.69
C HIS A 11 11.15 8.71 -2.29
N GLN A 12 11.64 9.80 -1.69
CA GLN A 12 12.01 9.80 -0.27
C GLN A 12 10.77 9.49 0.57
N ILE A 13 10.90 8.58 1.52
CA ILE A 13 9.81 8.28 2.46
C ILE A 13 9.65 9.48 3.41
N PRO A 14 8.44 10.04 3.56
CA PRO A 14 8.20 11.13 4.50
C PRO A 14 8.51 10.70 5.95
N GLU A 15 9.10 11.61 6.73
CA GLU A 15 9.42 11.34 8.15
C GLU A 15 8.16 10.95 8.95
N ALA A 16 7.01 11.54 8.65
CA ALA A 16 5.73 11.18 9.26
C ALA A 16 5.35 9.70 9.04
N VAL A 17 5.71 9.12 7.89
CA VAL A 17 5.49 7.69 7.60
C VAL A 17 6.53 6.83 8.31
N GLU A 18 7.80 7.25 8.33
CA GLU A 18 8.87 6.51 9.04
C GLU A 18 8.71 6.53 10.56
N ALA A 19 8.09 7.56 11.12
CA ALA A 19 7.88 7.74 12.55
C ALA A 19 6.76 6.84 13.14
N GLN A 20 6.03 6.09 12.32
CA GLN A 20 4.96 5.21 12.77
C GLN A 20 5.53 3.97 13.48
N ASP A 21 5.25 3.83 14.78
CA ASP A 21 5.80 2.78 15.64
C ASP A 21 5.29 1.36 15.31
N TYR A 22 4.11 1.27 14.69
CA TYR A 22 3.53 0.02 14.19
C TYR A 22 4.14 -0.46 12.87
N LEU A 23 5.07 0.30 12.27
CA LEU A 23 5.82 -0.11 11.08
C LEU A 23 7.22 -0.59 11.46
N ALA A 24 7.67 -1.65 10.81
CA ALA A 24 9.06 -2.07 10.93
C ALA A 24 9.97 -1.01 10.32
N ALA A 25 11.04 -0.67 11.04
CA ALA A 25 12.04 0.30 10.58
C ALA A 25 12.58 -0.05 9.19
N ASP A 26 12.83 0.99 8.37
CA ASP A 26 13.38 0.91 7.02
C ASP A 26 12.61 -0.03 6.07
N SER A 27 11.32 -0.27 6.33
CA SER A 27 10.50 -1.20 5.53
C SER A 27 9.57 -0.51 4.54
N ALA A 28 9.31 0.78 4.73
CA ALA A 28 8.39 1.56 3.90
C ALA A 28 8.94 1.73 2.47
N ARG A 29 8.05 1.58 1.49
CA ARG A 29 8.33 1.77 0.07
C ARG A 29 7.14 2.44 -0.59
N TYR A 30 7.42 3.44 -1.41
CA TYR A 30 6.40 4.12 -2.20
C TYR A 30 5.77 3.18 -3.23
N LEU A 31 4.44 3.24 -3.37
CA LEU A 31 3.65 2.47 -4.34
C LEU A 31 3.16 3.35 -5.50
N GLY A 32 2.65 4.55 -5.18
CA GLY A 32 2.01 5.42 -6.16
C GLY A 32 1.20 6.54 -5.51
N ASP A 33 0.78 7.50 -6.32
CA ASP A 33 -0.13 8.58 -5.91
C ASP A 33 -1.54 8.33 -6.45
N TYR A 34 -2.55 8.75 -5.69
CA TYR A 34 -3.95 8.78 -6.13
C TYR A 34 -4.71 9.91 -5.45
N GLY A 35 -5.24 10.82 -6.27
CA GLY A 35 -5.73 12.11 -5.78
C GLY A 35 -4.59 12.94 -5.20
N ASP A 36 -4.83 13.61 -4.08
CA ASP A 36 -3.85 14.44 -3.37
C ASP A 36 -3.04 13.64 -2.34
N LYS A 37 -2.91 12.32 -2.52
CA LYS A 37 -2.35 11.39 -1.53
C LYS A 37 -1.30 10.48 -2.12
N SER A 38 -0.30 10.17 -1.32
CA SER A 38 0.74 9.19 -1.62
C SER A 38 0.55 7.92 -0.81
N TYR A 39 0.79 6.78 -1.45
CA TYR A 39 0.60 5.46 -0.83
C TYR A 39 1.92 4.70 -0.74
N TYR A 40 2.08 3.99 0.37
CA TYR A 40 3.28 3.25 0.71
C TYR A 40 2.91 1.85 1.19
N VAL A 41 3.80 0.88 0.96
CA VAL A 41 3.76 -0.43 1.60
C VAL A 41 4.85 -0.52 2.65
N ALA A 42 4.54 -1.12 3.79
CA ALA A 42 5.50 -1.38 4.85
C ALA A 42 5.23 -2.73 5.52
N ARG A 43 6.22 -3.25 6.26
CA ARG A 43 6.02 -4.43 7.11
C ARG A 43 5.52 -3.98 8.48
N GLY A 44 4.62 -4.73 9.09
CA GLY A 44 4.20 -4.45 10.46
C GLY A 44 5.32 -4.69 11.48
N ALA A 45 5.41 -3.88 12.52
CA ALA A 45 6.44 -4.00 13.56
C ALA A 45 6.25 -5.26 14.43
N ASP A 46 4.99 -5.63 14.70
CA ASP A 46 4.64 -6.74 15.58
C ASP A 46 4.89 -8.11 14.93
N ASN A 47 4.63 -8.23 13.62
CA ASN A 47 4.82 -9.47 12.88
C ASN A 47 5.47 -9.24 11.49
N PRO A 48 6.72 -8.74 11.43
CA PRO A 48 7.34 -8.24 10.20
C PRO A 48 7.60 -9.29 9.12
N LYS A 49 7.36 -10.58 9.42
CA LYS A 49 7.49 -11.66 8.44
C LYS A 49 6.19 -11.95 7.70
N ASN A 50 5.06 -11.60 8.30
CA ASN A 50 3.76 -11.94 7.77
C ASN A 50 2.94 -10.68 7.57
N GLU A 51 2.91 -9.75 8.51
CA GLU A 51 2.09 -8.55 8.44
C GLU A 51 2.60 -7.56 7.38
N VAL A 52 1.68 -7.11 6.54
CA VAL A 52 1.90 -6.04 5.57
C VAL A 52 0.90 -4.93 5.81
N CYS A 53 1.40 -3.70 5.72
CA CYS A 53 0.62 -2.48 5.93
C CYS A 53 0.59 -1.66 4.64
N LEU A 54 -0.61 -1.26 4.24
CA LEU A 54 -0.82 -0.18 3.29
C LEU A 54 -0.94 1.13 4.08
N VAL A 55 -0.14 2.12 3.72
CA VAL A 55 -0.08 3.43 4.36
C VAL A 55 -0.49 4.49 3.34
N GLU A 56 -1.39 5.38 3.75
CA GLU A 56 -1.80 6.59 3.03
C GLU A 56 -1.18 7.79 3.74
N PHE A 57 -0.61 8.71 2.97
CA PHE A 57 -0.05 9.96 3.44
C PHE A 57 -0.65 11.13 2.67
N GLU A 58 -1.11 12.14 3.40
CA GLU A 58 -1.59 13.39 2.83
C GLU A 58 -0.54 14.49 3.08
N PRO A 59 0.20 14.93 2.04
CA PRO A 59 1.36 15.80 2.20
C PRO A 59 1.04 17.20 2.73
N ASP A 60 -0.17 17.70 2.47
CA ASP A 60 -0.59 19.05 2.88
C ASP A 60 -0.92 19.13 4.39
N SER A 61 -1.44 18.04 4.96
CA SER A 61 -1.83 17.94 6.38
C SER A 61 -0.81 17.17 7.23
N GLU A 62 0.12 16.47 6.57
CA GLU A 62 1.02 15.48 7.15
C GLU A 62 0.28 14.33 7.88
N GLU A 63 -1.00 14.12 7.56
CA GLU A 63 -1.79 13.03 8.13
C GLU A 63 -1.38 11.67 7.55
N VAL A 64 -1.34 10.68 8.43
CA VAL A 64 -1.03 9.28 8.09
C VAL A 64 -2.20 8.40 8.49
N ALA A 65 -2.64 7.54 7.57
CA ALA A 65 -3.59 6.47 7.82
C ALA A 65 -3.02 5.14 7.33
N SER A 66 -3.41 4.02 7.94
CA SER A 66 -2.95 2.71 7.49
C SER A 66 -3.95 1.60 7.73
N GLY A 67 -3.90 0.58 6.87
CA GLY A 67 -4.49 -0.73 7.11
C GLY A 67 -3.41 -1.80 7.09
N CYS A 68 -3.24 -2.52 8.19
CA CYS A 68 -2.36 -3.68 8.27
C CYS A 68 -3.18 -4.96 8.24
N SER A 69 -2.63 -5.99 7.63
CA SER A 69 -3.24 -7.32 7.61
C SER A 69 -2.15 -8.37 7.66
N ASP A 70 -2.41 -9.43 8.42
CA ASP A 70 -1.67 -10.68 8.33
C ASP A 70 -2.23 -11.49 7.16
N PRO A 71 -1.48 -11.65 6.05
CA PRO A 71 -1.82 -12.47 4.91
C PRO A 71 -2.00 -13.93 5.32
N THR A 72 -3.19 -14.31 5.77
CA THR A 72 -3.45 -15.72 6.03
C THR A 72 -3.49 -16.45 4.70
N PRO A 73 -2.69 -17.52 4.50
CA PRO A 73 -2.72 -18.30 3.27
C PRO A 73 -4.13 -18.82 3.00
N GLY A 74 -4.67 -18.58 1.81
CA GLY A 74 -5.98 -19.08 1.38
C GLY A 74 -7.06 -18.01 1.17
N TRP A 75 -6.78 -16.74 1.46
CA TRP A 75 -7.57 -15.64 0.93
C TRP A 75 -7.13 -15.43 -0.52
N ALA A 76 -8.05 -15.68 -1.46
CA ALA A 76 -7.79 -15.46 -2.88
C ALA A 76 -7.37 -14.00 -3.05
N ASP A 77 -6.08 -13.83 -3.33
CA ASP A 77 -5.48 -12.65 -3.93
C ASP A 77 -5.40 -11.43 -2.99
N LEU A 78 -4.96 -11.68 -1.76
CA LEU A 78 -4.48 -10.70 -0.76
C LEU A 78 -4.67 -9.22 -1.13
N ILE A 79 -5.85 -8.72 -0.78
CA ILE A 79 -6.26 -7.32 -0.84
C ILE A 79 -6.16 -6.79 0.59
N VAL A 80 -5.13 -5.99 0.91
CA VAL A 80 -5.14 -5.20 2.15
C VAL A 80 -5.88 -3.90 1.86
N ILE A 81 -7.15 -3.87 2.26
CA ILE A 81 -7.98 -2.68 2.12
C ILE A 81 -7.63 -1.71 3.24
N LEU A 82 -7.21 -0.50 2.86
CA LEU A 82 -6.98 0.56 3.83
C LEU A 82 -8.30 0.95 4.50
N LYS A 83 -8.36 0.85 5.82
CA LYS A 83 -9.53 1.24 6.62
C LYS A 83 -9.27 2.61 7.23
N ARG A 84 -10.20 3.56 7.06
CA ARG A 84 -10.26 4.78 7.85
C ARG A 84 -11.34 4.61 8.91
N GLY A 85 -10.95 4.31 10.14
CA GLY A 85 -11.91 3.92 11.18
C GLY A 85 -12.70 2.67 10.78
N GLU A 86 -14.03 2.76 10.75
CA GLU A 86 -14.91 1.64 10.39
C GLU A 86 -15.19 1.53 8.88
N SER A 87 -14.79 2.51 8.07
CA SER A 87 -15.10 2.54 6.63
C SER A 87 -13.90 2.14 5.78
N PRO A 88 -14.06 1.22 4.81
CA PRO A 88 -13.03 0.95 3.82
C PRO A 88 -12.84 2.18 2.92
N SER A 89 -11.60 2.59 2.69
CA SER A 89 -11.24 3.73 1.82
C SER A 89 -11.46 3.45 0.33
N GLY A 90 -11.76 2.20 -0.03
CA GLY A 90 -11.76 1.75 -1.43
C GLY A 90 -10.37 1.57 -2.01
N ILE A 91 -9.28 1.83 -1.28
CA ILE A 91 -7.91 1.58 -1.73
C ILE A 91 -7.41 0.24 -1.19
N ALA A 92 -6.72 -0.50 -2.05
CA ALA A 92 -6.17 -1.80 -1.74
C ALA A 92 -4.72 -1.96 -2.18
N LEU A 93 -3.94 -2.59 -1.31
CA LEU A 93 -2.69 -3.24 -1.67
C LEU A 93 -3.02 -4.66 -2.15
N VAL A 94 -2.62 -4.99 -3.36
CA VAL A 94 -2.86 -6.28 -4.01
C VAL A 94 -1.53 -7.00 -4.21
N ARG A 95 -1.51 -8.33 -4.07
CA ARG A 95 -0.30 -9.15 -4.32
C ARG A 95 0.32 -8.93 -5.72
N ASP A 96 1.55 -9.37 -5.88
CA ASP A 96 2.23 -9.38 -7.18
C ASP A 96 1.52 -10.28 -8.20
N ASN A 97 1.55 -9.85 -9.46
CA ASN A 97 0.95 -10.53 -10.62
C ASN A 97 -0.48 -11.03 -10.35
N PRO A 98 -1.40 -10.15 -9.93
CA PRO A 98 -2.79 -10.55 -9.77
C PRO A 98 -3.42 -10.83 -11.14
N SER A 99 -4.55 -11.52 -11.14
CA SER A 99 -5.41 -11.56 -12.32
C SER A 99 -6.06 -10.19 -12.49
N GLU A 100 -5.49 -9.33 -13.35
CA GLU A 100 -6.02 -7.97 -13.57
C GLU A 100 -7.47 -8.03 -14.09
N THR A 101 -7.79 -9.01 -14.95
CA THR A 101 -9.16 -9.24 -15.43
C THR A 101 -10.13 -9.53 -14.28
N ASP A 102 -9.79 -10.43 -13.35
CA ASP A 102 -10.69 -10.74 -12.23
C ASP A 102 -10.90 -9.52 -11.30
N LEU A 103 -9.85 -8.70 -11.14
CA LEU A 103 -9.94 -7.45 -10.38
C LEU A 103 -10.84 -6.43 -11.06
N GLU A 104 -10.66 -6.22 -12.36
CA GLU A 104 -11.49 -5.31 -13.17
C GLU A 104 -12.95 -5.75 -13.21
N GLU A 105 -13.22 -7.06 -13.43
CA GLU A 105 -14.56 -7.63 -13.39
C GLU A 105 -15.20 -7.50 -12.00
N ALA A 106 -14.40 -7.57 -10.94
CA ALA A 106 -14.83 -7.29 -9.58
C ALA A 106 -15.06 -5.80 -9.33
N GLY A 107 -14.76 -4.88 -10.25
CA GLY A 107 -14.94 -3.43 -10.11
C GLY A 107 -13.76 -2.72 -9.47
N TRP A 108 -12.55 -3.27 -9.56
CA TRP A 108 -11.32 -2.58 -9.19
C TRP A 108 -10.66 -1.94 -10.42
N SER A 109 -9.80 -0.96 -10.16
CA SER A 109 -9.01 -0.30 -11.19
C SER A 109 -7.61 -0.03 -10.70
N LYS A 110 -6.64 -0.29 -11.57
CA LYS A 110 -5.23 -0.17 -11.25
C LYS A 110 -4.82 1.30 -11.17
N ILE A 111 -4.18 1.67 -10.06
CA ILE A 111 -3.53 2.97 -9.89
C ILE A 111 -2.05 2.83 -10.28
N ALA A 112 -1.38 1.87 -9.65
CA ALA A 112 0.02 1.54 -9.85
C ALA A 112 0.23 0.04 -9.64
N ASP A 113 1.48 -0.43 -9.76
CA ASP A 113 1.79 -1.81 -9.37
C ASP A 113 1.43 -2.04 -7.90
N ASN A 114 0.71 -3.14 -7.64
CA ASN A 114 0.17 -3.51 -6.34
C ASN A 114 -0.84 -2.53 -5.71
N LEU A 115 -1.19 -1.40 -6.34
CA LEU A 115 -2.11 -0.40 -5.80
C LEU A 115 -3.37 -0.27 -6.66
N TRP A 116 -4.53 -0.50 -6.04
CA TRP A 116 -5.82 -0.55 -6.73
C TRP A 116 -6.89 0.23 -5.98
N HIS A 117 -7.84 0.80 -6.72
CA HIS A 117 -9.03 1.44 -6.14
C HIS A 117 -10.31 0.73 -6.58
N LYS A 118 -11.29 0.68 -5.69
CA LYS A 118 -12.63 0.21 -5.99
C LYS A 118 -13.37 1.33 -6.74
N GLN A 119 -13.96 1.00 -7.88
CA GLN A 119 -14.93 1.88 -8.53
C GLN A 119 -16.26 1.76 -7.79
N GLU A 120 -16.86 2.90 -7.44
CA GLU A 120 -18.23 2.97 -6.88
C GLU A 120 -19.31 2.77 -7.94
#